data_AF-A0A5P3AIM9-F1
#
_entry.id   AF-A0A5P3AIM9-F1
#
_cell.length_a   1.000
_cell.length_b   1.000
_cell.length_c   1.000
_cell.angle_alpha   90.00
_cell.angle_beta   90.00
_cell.angle_gamma   90.00
#
_symmetry.space_group_name_H-M   'P 1'
#
loop_
_entity.id
_entity.type
_entity.pdbx_description
1 polymer ?
#
loop_
_entity_poly.entity_id
_entity_poly.type
_entity_poly.pdbx_seq_one_letter_code
_entity_poly.pdbx_strand_id
1 'polypeptide(L)' 'MTARRATITQTALTRYLKAYRDAGYPVARTEISRDGKVVIFTNDSTASEDANPWDAG' A
#
# COMPACT_ATOMS: atom_id res chain seq x y z
N MET A 1 -25.64 -15.22 1.53
CA MET A 1 -24.72 -14.09 1.27
C MET A 1 -23.77 -14.51 0.16
N THR A 2 -23.89 -13.94 -1.05
CA THR A 2 -22.96 -14.23 -2.14
C THR A 2 -21.66 -13.46 -1.90
N ALA A 3 -20.59 -14.15 -1.51
CA ALA A 3 -19.27 -13.55 -1.40
C ALA A 3 -18.74 -13.25 -2.81
N ARG A 4 -18.53 -11.97 -3.13
CA ARG A 4 -17.88 -11.57 -4.38
C ARG A 4 -16.44 -12.10 -4.37
N ARG A 5 -16.01 -12.79 -5.42
CA ARG A 5 -14.60 -13.21 -5.54
C ARG A 5 -13.70 -11.99 -5.48
N ALA A 6 -12.65 -12.07 -4.68
CA ALA A 6 -11.58 -11.07 -4.68
C ALA A 6 -10.94 -11.03 -6.06
N THR A 7 -10.75 -9.82 -6.60
CA THR A 7 -10.11 -9.58 -7.90
C THR A 7 -8.59 -9.76 -7.86
N ILE A 8 -7.98 -9.65 -6.67
CA ILE A 8 -6.55 -9.87 -6.46
C ILE A 8 -6.29 -11.27 -5.89
N THR A 9 -5.26 -11.95 -6.40
CA THR A 9 -4.81 -13.25 -5.88
C THR A 9 -3.70 -13.09 -4.83
N GLN A 10 -3.55 -14.08 -3.96
CA GLN A 10 -2.46 -14.11 -2.99
C GLN A 10 -1.07 -14.08 -3.65
N THR A 11 -0.92 -14.79 -4.77
CA THR A 11 0.34 -14.81 -5.55
C THR A 11 0.69 -13.43 -6.10
N ALA A 12 -0.31 -12.69 -6.60
CA ALA A 12 -0.11 -11.33 -7.10
C ALA A 12 0.27 -10.38 -5.96
N LEU A 13 -0.44 -10.43 -4.83
CA LEU A 13 -0.10 -9.61 -3.65
C LEU A 13 1.32 -9.90 -3.15
N THR A 14 1.69 -11.18 -3.07
CA THR A 14 3.04 -11.60 -2.68
C THR A 14 4.11 -11.05 -3.64
N ARG A 15 3.84 -11.06 -4.95
CA ARG A 15 4.75 -10.50 -5.95
C ARG A 15 4.96 -9.00 -5.72
N TYR A 16 3.89 -8.24 -5.48
CA TYR A 16 3.99 -6.81 -5.23
C TYR A 16 4.82 -6.51 -3.98
N LEU A 17 4.51 -7.15 -2.86
CA LEU A 17 5.24 -6.93 -1.61
C LEU A 17 6.73 -7.29 -1.71
N LYS A 18 7.07 -8.35 -2.45
CA LYS A 18 8.47 -8.69 -2.73
C LYS A 18 9.18 -7.62 -3.53
N ALA A 19 8.55 -7.06 -4.57
CA ALA A 19 9.15 -6.00 -5.37
C ALA A 19 9.52 -4.77 -4.52
N TYR A 20 8.65 -4.36 -3.59
CA TYR A 20 8.94 -3.25 -2.67
C TYR A 20 10.11 -3.55 -1.73
N ARG A 21 10.12 -4.75 -1.14
CA ARG A 21 11.24 -5.21 -0.28
C ARG A 21 12.55 -5.28 -1.05
N ASP A 22 12.53 -5.84 -2.26
CA ASP A 22 13.73 -6.01 -3.09
C ASP A 22 14.25 -4.65 -3.59
N ALA A 23 13.38 -3.65 -3.72
CA ALA A 23 13.74 -2.25 -3.97
C ALA A 23 14.18 -1.48 -2.71
N GLY A 24 14.22 -2.13 -1.54
CA GLY A 24 14.67 -1.51 -0.29
C GLY A 24 13.62 -0.61 0.38
N TYR A 25 12.38 -0.59 -0.10
CA TYR A 25 11.31 0.19 0.51
C TYR A 25 10.62 -0.64 1.62
N PRO A 26 10.73 -0.24 2.90
CA PRO A 26 10.01 -0.91 3.97
C PRO A 26 8.50 -0.69 3.80
N VAL A 27 7.72 -1.78 3.90
CA VAL A 27 6.26 -1.74 3.80
C VAL A 27 5.67 -1.51 5.18
N ALA A 28 4.96 -0.39 5.36
CA ALA A 28 4.29 -0.04 6.61
C ALA A 28 2.86 -0.60 6.66
N ARG A 29 2.11 -0.43 5.57
CA ARG A 29 0.70 -0.83 5.47
C ARG A 29 0.36 -1.22 4.05
N THR A 30 -0.60 -2.14 3.90
CA THR A 30 -1.17 -2.47 2.59
C THR A 30 -2.69 -2.42 2.67
N GLU A 31 -3.30 -1.73 1.73
CA GLU A 31 -4.76 -1.64 1.60
C GLU A 31 -5.20 -2.23 0.26
N ILE A 32 -6.34 -2.92 0.27
CA ILE A 32 -6.93 -3.53 -0.91
C ILE A 32 -8.37 -3.02 -1.02
N SER A 33 -8.63 -2.25 -2.06
CA SER A 33 -9.98 -1.77 -2.36
C SER A 33 -10.85 -2.89 -2.93
N ARG A 34 -12.18 -2.73 -2.88
CA ARG A 34 -13.15 -3.75 -3.35
C ARG A 34 -13.07 -4.05 -4.85
N ASP A 35 -12.48 -3.15 -5.62
CA ASP A 35 -12.19 -3.29 -7.05
C ASP A 35 -10.89 -4.08 -7.31
N GLY A 36 -10.08 -4.32 -6.28
CA GLY A 36 -8.78 -5.01 -6.40
C GLY A 36 -7.59 -4.07 -6.54
N LYS A 37 -7.79 -2.75 -6.44
CA LYS A 37 -6.66 -1.81 -6.36
C LYS A 37 -5.89 -2.06 -5.06
N VAL A 38 -4.59 -2.33 -5.21
CA VAL A 38 -3.66 -2.51 -4.09
C VAL A 38 -2.87 -1.22 -3.89
N VAL A 39 -2.90 -0.68 -2.67
CA VAL A 39 -2.12 0.50 -2.27
C VAL A 39 -1.12 0.05 -1.20
N ILE A 40 0.17 0.22 -1.48
CA ILE A 40 1.27 -0.14 -0.57
C ILE A 40 1.85 1.15 -0.01
N PHE A 41 1.72 1.33 1.29
CA PHE A 41 2.30 2.46 2.02
C PHE A 41 3.68 2.05 2.49
N THR A 42 4.68 2.85 2.14
CA THR A 42 6.06 2.70 2.57
C THR A 42 6.41 3.82 3.52
N ASN A 43 7.10 3.49 4.61
CA ASN A 43 7.69 4.47 5.51
C ASN A 43 9.04 4.89 4.91
N ASP A 44 8.97 5.89 4.04
CA ASP A 44 10.17 6.53 3.54
C ASP A 44 10.71 7.44 4.65
N SER A 45 11.85 7.10 5.24
CA SER A 45 12.55 8.01 6.17
C SER A 45 13.10 9.25 5.46
N THR A 46 12.97 9.34 4.14
CA THR A 46 13.31 10.51 3.31
C THR A 46 12.09 11.24 2.73
N ALA A 47 10.86 10.76 2.98
CA ALA A 47 9.68 11.57 2.73
C ALA A 47 9.63 12.65 3.81
N SER A 48 10.17 13.81 3.49
CA SER A 48 9.84 15.03 4.22
C SER A 48 8.33 15.11 4.24
N GLU A 49 7.75 15.08 5.44
CA GLU A 49 6.36 15.45 5.65
C GLU A 49 6.26 16.90 5.16
N ASP A 50 5.84 17.10 3.92
CA ASP A 50 5.43 18.41 3.46
C ASP A 50 4.32 18.84 4.42
N ALA A 51 4.66 19.78 5.31
CA ALA A 51 3.80 20.25 6.37
C ALA A 51 2.45 20.62 5.77
N ASN A 52 1.40 19.97 6.26
CA ASN A 52 0.04 20.23 5.83
C ASN A 52 -0.32 21.68 6.17
N PRO A 53 -0.64 22.55 5.19
CA PRO A 53 -0.91 23.96 5.44
C PRO A 53 -2.17 24.24 6.27
N TRP A 54 -2.94 23.20 6.60
CA TRP A 54 -4.13 23.27 7.46
C TRP A 54 -3.83 23.00 8.95
N ASP A 55 -2.62 22.56 9.30
CA ASP A 55 -2.24 22.25 10.69
C ASP A 55 -1.80 23.51 11.49
N ALA A 56 -1.79 24.69 10.86
CA ALA A 56 -1.45 25.98 11.47
C ALA A 56 -2.69 26.79 11.94
N GLY A 57 -3.82 26.11 12.19
CA GLY A 57 -5.09 26.71 12.61
C GLY A 57 -5.35 26.61 14.11
#